data_AF-A0AAD9Q7K3-F1
#
_entry.id   AF-A0AAD9Q7K3-F1
#
_cell.length_a   1.000
_cell.length_b   1.000
_cell.length_c   1.000
_cell.angle_alpha   90.00
_cell.angle_beta   90.00
_cell.angle_gamma   90.00
#
_symmetry.space_group_name_H-M   'P 1'
#
loop_
_entity.id
_entity.type
_entity.pdbx_description
1 polymer ?
#
loop_
_entity_poly.entity_id
_entity_poly.type
_entity_poly.pdbx_seq_one_letter_code
_entity_poly.pdbx_strand_id
1 'polypeptide(L)'
;MDIMMRFRCHQIALVGDIEKAFLMVGVNEADRDVLRFLWVKDPFSSESKVEIKRFTRLVFGVSSSPFLLNATLQHHMSKYALCDPEFVKKFLEALYVDDLSTGDRNVEETYQLFLKSKLRMLEAGFNMRKWSSNSKELIEKIKASEYGRGVEPINRLSELEEDEETYASATLGSNHEVNEEQEHKVLGVTWNHDTDELRIDLSDIVKFSEKLSVTKRTVLKVTARVYDPLGWISPILIEMKLLFQKLCQSKED
;
A
#
# COMPACT_ATOMS: atom_id res chain seq x y z
N MET A 1 -9.27 13.85 11.18
CA MET A 1 -9.25 12.47 11.71
C MET A 1 -8.32 11.69 10.82
N ASP A 2 -7.39 10.92 11.40
CA ASP A 2 -6.43 10.11 10.64
C ASP A 2 -7.17 9.08 9.76
N ILE A 3 -6.57 8.66 8.64
CA ILE A 3 -7.18 7.71 7.70
C ILE A 3 -7.48 6.36 8.37
N MET A 4 -6.60 5.87 9.25
CA MET A 4 -6.83 4.62 9.99
C MET A 4 -8.04 4.75 10.92
N MET A 5 -8.17 5.90 11.58
CA MET A 5 -9.30 6.15 12.48
C MET A 5 -10.63 6.25 11.72
N ARG A 6 -10.65 6.88 10.54
CA ARG A 6 -11.85 6.92 9.68
C ARG A 6 -12.24 5.54 9.21
N PHE A 7 -11.26 4.75 8.76
CA PHE A 7 -11.47 3.35 8.37
C PHE A 7 -12.15 2.55 9.49
N ARG A 8 -11.69 2.69 10.73
CA ARG A 8 -12.29 2.01 11.90
C ARG A 8 -13.65 2.55 12.34
N CYS A 9 -14.13 3.66 11.81
CA CYS A 9 -15.49 4.14 12.08
C CYS A 9 -16.56 3.44 11.21
N HIS A 10 -16.17 2.66 10.22
CA HIS A 10 -17.11 1.97 9.33
C HIS A 10 -17.52 0.62 9.91
N GLN A 11 -18.83 0.33 9.87
CA GLN A 11 -19.36 -0.97 10.29
C GLN A 11 -19.01 -2.05 9.26
N ILE A 12 -19.14 -1.72 7.98
CA ILE A 12 -18.71 -2.54 6.86
C ILE A 12 -17.52 -1.85 6.21
N ALA A 13 -16.33 -2.40 6.45
CA ALA A 13 -15.08 -1.92 5.90
C ALA A 13 -14.90 -2.42 4.46
N LEU A 14 -14.28 -1.60 3.61
CA LEU A 14 -13.93 -1.94 2.24
C LEU A 14 -12.53 -1.40 1.95
N VAL A 15 -11.65 -2.30 1.53
CA VAL A 15 -10.27 -1.98 1.14
C VAL A 15 -10.02 -2.45 -0.29
N GLY A 16 -9.13 -1.77 -0.99
CA GLY A 16 -8.72 -2.14 -2.35
C GLY A 16 -7.44 -1.42 -2.77
N ASP A 17 -6.83 -1.90 -3.85
CA ASP A 17 -5.55 -1.43 -4.39
C ASP A 17 -5.75 -0.84 -5.80
N ILE A 18 -5.02 0.23 -6.12
CA ILE A 18 -4.88 0.73 -7.49
C ILE A 18 -3.73 -0.01 -8.17
N GLU A 19 -4.06 -0.84 -9.14
CA GLU A 19 -3.07 -1.59 -9.89
C GLU A 19 -2.04 -0.66 -10.56
N LYS A 20 -0.76 -0.83 -10.19
CA LYS A 20 0.38 -0.14 -10.81
C LYS A 20 0.18 1.38 -10.89
N ALA A 21 -0.37 1.98 -9.84
CA ALA A 21 -0.85 3.37 -9.84
C ALA A 21 0.13 4.38 -10.47
N PHE A 22 1.41 4.33 -10.09
CA PHE A 22 2.44 5.22 -10.65
C PHE A 22 2.66 5.00 -12.15
N LEU A 23 2.65 3.76 -12.62
CA LEU A 23 2.91 3.43 -14.03
C LEU A 23 1.76 3.88 -14.94
N MET A 24 0.57 4.12 -14.39
CA MET A 24 -0.56 4.66 -15.14
C MET A 24 -0.42 6.16 -15.44
N VAL A 25 0.43 6.88 -14.71
CA VAL A 25 0.64 8.33 -14.88
C VAL A 25 1.85 8.60 -15.77
N GLY A 26 1.62 9.34 -16.87
CA GLY A 26 2.65 9.76 -17.80
C GLY A 26 3.53 10.88 -17.28
N VAL A 27 4.84 10.78 -17.51
CA VAL A 27 5.79 11.87 -17.28
C VAL A 27 5.90 12.72 -18.54
N ASN A 28 5.87 14.04 -18.37
CA ASN A 28 6.05 15.00 -19.46
C ASN A 28 7.41 14.77 -20.14
N GLU A 29 7.44 14.82 -21.47
CA GLU A 29 8.64 14.52 -22.25
C GLU A 29 9.85 15.35 -21.86
N ALA A 30 9.63 16.62 -21.50
CA ALA A 30 10.66 17.54 -21.03
C ALA A 30 11.34 17.06 -19.72
N ASP A 31 10.62 16.33 -18.88
CA ASP A 31 11.09 15.88 -17.57
C ASP A 31 11.65 14.45 -17.59
N ARG A 32 11.39 13.66 -18.66
CA ARG A 32 11.82 12.23 -18.71
C ARG A 32 13.33 12.04 -18.60
N ASP A 33 14.11 13.06 -18.96
CA ASP A 33 15.57 12.97 -18.94
C ASP A 33 16.17 12.93 -17.52
N VAL A 34 15.45 13.39 -16.49
CA VAL A 34 15.89 13.26 -15.10
C VAL A 34 15.64 11.85 -14.53
N LEU A 35 14.90 11.01 -15.26
CA LEU A 35 14.57 9.62 -14.89
C LEU A 35 15.37 8.59 -15.70
N ARG A 36 16.58 8.95 -16.13
CA ARG A 36 17.48 8.05 -16.84
C ARG A 36 18.14 7.06 -15.87
N PHE A 37 18.37 5.85 -16.38
CA PHE A 37 19.13 4.83 -15.67
C PHE A 37 20.00 4.05 -16.66
N LEU A 38 21.06 3.44 -16.12
CA LEU A 38 21.96 2.58 -16.88
C LEU A 38 21.46 1.14 -16.78
N TRP A 39 21.41 0.46 -17.91
CA TRP A 39 21.06 -0.95 -18.03
C TRP A 39 22.25 -1.73 -18.56
N VAL A 40 22.78 -2.65 -17.75
CA VAL A 40 23.88 -3.53 -18.14
C VAL A 40 23.26 -4.85 -18.61
N LYS A 41 23.50 -5.25 -19.87
CA LYS A 41 22.87 -6.44 -20.45
C LYS A 41 23.29 -7.75 -19.78
N ASP A 42 24.57 -7.83 -19.44
CA ASP A 42 25.19 -8.95 -18.73
C ASP A 42 26.06 -8.41 -17.58
N PRO A 43 25.62 -8.48 -16.32
CA PRO A 43 26.37 -7.93 -15.20
C PRO A 43 27.63 -8.75 -14.83
N PHE A 44 27.80 -9.96 -15.38
CA PHE A 44 28.93 -10.84 -15.07
C PHE A 44 30.03 -10.81 -16.14
N SER A 45 29.75 -10.22 -17.30
CA SER A 45 30.73 -10.06 -18.36
C SER A 45 31.47 -8.72 -18.26
N SER A 46 32.80 -8.77 -18.36
CA SER A 46 33.67 -7.59 -18.41
C SER A 46 33.52 -6.75 -19.69
N GLU A 47 32.87 -7.29 -20.73
CA GLU A 47 32.65 -6.61 -22.03
C GLU A 47 31.18 -6.19 -22.24
N SER A 48 30.38 -6.22 -21.18
CA SER A 48 28.95 -5.99 -21.28
C SER A 48 28.59 -4.59 -21.79
N LYS A 49 27.66 -4.53 -22.74
CA LYS A 49 27.17 -3.27 -23.28
C LYS A 49 26.25 -2.57 -22.28
N VAL A 50 26.59 -1.34 -21.93
CA VAL A 50 25.74 -0.44 -21.13
C VAL A 50 24.79 0.31 -22.05
N GLU A 51 23.49 0.25 -21.76
CA GLU A 51 22.44 1.01 -22.43
C GLU A 51 21.87 2.08 -21.50
N ILE A 52 21.65 3.28 -22.02
CA ILE A 52 20.96 4.34 -21.28
C ILE A 52 19.49 4.26 -21.59
N LYS A 53 18.67 3.98 -20.57
CA LYS A 53 17.21 3.98 -20.67
C LYS A 53 16.63 5.12 -19.84
N ARG A 54 15.35 5.43 -20.03
CA ARG A 54 14.63 6.45 -19.25
C ARG A 54 13.20 5.99 -18.99
N PHE A 55 12.67 6.30 -17.83
CA PHE A 55 11.26 6.06 -17.56
C PHE A 55 10.38 7.10 -18.27
N THR A 56 9.20 6.65 -18.70
CA THR A 56 8.18 7.48 -19.36
C THR A 56 6.95 7.69 -18.47
N ARG A 57 6.92 7.02 -17.32
CA ARG A 57 5.85 6.99 -16.32
C ARG A 57 6.44 7.29 -14.94
N LEU A 58 5.58 7.59 -13.96
CA LEU A 58 6.04 7.72 -12.57
C LEU A 58 6.61 6.40 -12.07
N VAL A 59 7.60 6.47 -11.19
CA VAL A 59 8.26 5.31 -10.61
C VAL A 59 8.32 5.39 -9.10
N PHE A 60 8.38 4.22 -8.46
CA PHE A 60 8.63 4.10 -7.03
C PHE A 60 10.01 4.65 -6.65
N GLY A 61 10.14 5.16 -5.43
CA GLY A 61 11.40 5.70 -4.90
C GLY A 61 11.68 7.16 -5.29
N VAL A 62 10.94 7.73 -6.24
CA VAL A 62 11.01 9.17 -6.54
C VAL A 62 10.04 9.92 -5.62
N SER A 63 10.57 10.88 -4.86
CA SER A 63 9.81 11.63 -3.84
C SER A 63 8.63 12.43 -4.40
N SER A 64 8.68 12.83 -5.67
CA SER A 64 7.58 13.55 -6.33
C SER A 64 6.48 12.63 -6.88
N SER A 65 6.71 11.32 -7.04
CA SER A 65 5.73 10.40 -7.60
C SER A 65 4.42 10.32 -6.79
N PRO A 66 4.45 10.21 -5.45
CA PRO A 66 3.22 10.21 -4.64
C PRO A 66 2.41 11.50 -4.81
N PHE A 67 3.09 12.65 -4.87
CA PHE A 67 2.44 13.93 -5.10
C PHE A 67 1.76 13.99 -6.47
N LEU A 68 2.47 13.59 -7.53
CA LEU A 68 1.95 13.63 -8.90
C LEU A 68 0.77 12.66 -9.10
N LEU A 69 0.83 11.47 -8.49
CA LEU A 69 -0.29 10.54 -8.49
C LEU A 69 -1.50 11.16 -7.77
N ASN A 70 -1.32 11.64 -6.55
CA ASN A 70 -2.41 12.22 -5.77
C ASN A 70 -3.03 13.45 -6.46
N ALA A 71 -2.21 14.33 -7.05
CA ALA A 71 -2.69 15.47 -7.83
C ALA A 71 -3.49 15.04 -9.07
N THR A 72 -3.06 13.97 -9.75
CA THR A 72 -3.79 13.40 -10.90
C THR A 72 -5.17 12.86 -10.48
N LEU A 73 -5.22 12.13 -9.36
CA LEU A 73 -6.45 11.57 -8.82
C LEU A 73 -7.40 12.66 -8.33
N GLN A 74 -6.89 13.67 -7.62
CA GLN A 74 -7.68 14.84 -7.20
C GLN A 74 -8.24 15.61 -8.39
N HIS A 75 -7.42 15.85 -9.42
CA HIS A 75 -7.85 16.52 -10.64
C HIS A 75 -8.98 15.73 -11.33
N HIS A 76 -8.83 14.42 -11.45
CA HIS A 76 -9.89 13.58 -12.01
C HIS A 76 -11.17 13.62 -11.18
N MET A 77 -11.07 13.44 -9.86
CA MET A 77 -12.22 13.44 -8.96
C MET A 77 -12.95 14.79 -8.92
N SER A 78 -12.23 15.91 -9.16
CA SER A 78 -12.83 17.25 -9.21
C SER A 78 -13.92 17.39 -10.27
N LYS A 79 -13.89 16.58 -11.34
CA LYS A 79 -14.93 16.55 -12.39
C LYS A 79 -16.29 16.12 -11.86
N TYR A 80 -16.33 15.38 -10.74
CA TYR A 80 -17.55 14.87 -10.13
C TYR A 80 -17.95 15.65 -8.88
N ALA A 81 -17.17 16.63 -8.45
CA ALA A 81 -17.40 17.35 -7.19
C ALA A 81 -18.74 18.08 -7.13
N LEU A 82 -19.30 18.51 -8.28
CA LEU A 82 -20.63 19.12 -8.33
C LEU A 82 -21.77 18.10 -8.31
N CYS A 83 -21.58 16.94 -8.93
CA CYS A 83 -22.63 15.93 -9.09
C CYS A 83 -22.71 14.97 -7.90
N ASP A 84 -21.57 14.66 -7.27
CA ASP A 84 -21.46 13.72 -6.15
C ASP A 84 -20.38 14.17 -5.15
N PRO A 85 -20.58 15.33 -4.48
CA PRO A 85 -19.59 15.90 -3.57
C PRO A 85 -19.24 14.98 -2.39
N GLU A 86 -20.22 14.24 -1.89
CA GLU A 86 -20.05 13.35 -0.74
C GLU A 86 -19.16 12.16 -1.09
N PHE A 87 -19.40 11.51 -2.24
CA PHE A 87 -18.53 10.44 -2.72
C PHE A 87 -17.11 10.95 -2.96
N VAL A 88 -16.95 12.08 -3.66
CA VAL A 88 -15.62 12.64 -3.98
C VAL A 88 -14.83 12.91 -2.70
N LYS A 89 -15.46 13.55 -1.72
CA LYS A 89 -14.82 13.80 -0.42
C LYS A 89 -14.44 12.50 0.27
N LYS A 90 -15.39 11.56 0.39
CA LYS A 90 -15.17 10.27 1.06
C LYS A 90 -14.07 9.45 0.39
N PHE A 91 -14.05 9.41 -0.94
CA PHE A 91 -13.06 8.67 -1.72
C PHE A 91 -11.66 9.26 -1.54
N LEU A 92 -11.50 10.58 -1.72
CA LEU A 92 -10.19 11.23 -1.59
C LEU A 92 -9.65 11.19 -0.15
N GLU A 93 -10.52 11.24 0.85
CA GLU A 93 -10.13 11.09 2.26
C GLU A 93 -9.74 9.65 2.65
N ALA A 94 -10.23 8.66 1.90
CA ALA A 94 -9.98 7.24 2.10
C ALA A 94 -8.77 6.71 1.33
N LEU A 95 -8.18 7.51 0.44
CA LEU A 95 -7.05 7.11 -0.38
C LEU A 95 -5.72 7.46 0.29
N TYR A 96 -4.79 6.51 0.33
CA TYR A 96 -3.41 6.72 0.72
C TYR A 96 -2.49 6.13 -0.36
N VAL A 97 -1.94 7.02 -1.20
CA VAL A 97 -1.16 6.63 -2.37
C VAL A 97 -1.98 5.71 -3.30
N ASP A 98 -1.68 4.43 -3.34
CA ASP A 98 -2.32 3.38 -4.12
C ASP A 98 -3.38 2.58 -3.34
N ASP A 99 -3.38 2.68 -2.01
CA ASP A 99 -4.33 1.98 -1.13
C ASP A 99 -5.62 2.79 -0.93
N LEU A 100 -6.77 2.13 -1.08
CA LEU A 100 -8.08 2.64 -0.68
C LEU A 100 -8.52 1.93 0.61
N SER A 101 -8.86 2.71 1.64
CA SER A 101 -9.39 2.22 2.92
C SER A 101 -10.64 2.99 3.31
N THR A 102 -11.81 2.43 3.01
CA THR A 102 -13.13 3.07 3.16
C THR A 102 -14.14 2.11 3.80
N GLY A 103 -15.42 2.46 3.75
CA GLY A 103 -16.51 1.63 4.23
C GLY A 103 -17.79 2.41 4.45
N ASP A 104 -18.84 1.74 4.90
CA ASP A 104 -20.09 2.38 5.29
C ASP A 104 -20.82 1.65 6.42
N ARG A 105 -22.01 2.12 6.79
CA ARG A 105 -22.83 1.54 7.86
C ARG A 105 -23.48 0.19 7.49
N ASN A 106 -23.60 -0.14 6.20
CA ASN A 106 -24.22 -1.39 5.76
C ASN A 106 -23.65 -1.88 4.41
N VAL A 107 -23.98 -3.13 4.08
CA VAL A 107 -23.49 -3.83 2.88
C VAL A 107 -23.90 -3.12 1.60
N GLU A 108 -25.14 -2.62 1.52
CA GLU A 108 -25.65 -2.00 0.29
C GLU A 108 -24.95 -0.67 -0.01
N GLU A 109 -24.80 0.20 0.98
CA GLU A 109 -24.08 1.46 0.82
C GLU A 109 -22.61 1.25 0.48
N THR A 110 -21.98 0.26 1.12
CA THR A 110 -20.58 -0.09 0.83
C THR A 110 -20.43 -0.69 -0.57
N TYR A 111 -21.42 -1.47 -1.04
CA TYR A 111 -21.44 -1.98 -2.41
C TYR A 111 -21.62 -0.85 -3.44
N GLN A 112 -22.43 0.16 -3.14
CA GLN A 112 -22.53 1.35 -3.99
C GLN A 112 -21.21 2.13 -4.04
N LEU A 113 -20.48 2.25 -2.91
CA LEU A 113 -19.15 2.83 -2.88
C LEU A 113 -18.17 2.05 -3.74
N PHE A 114 -18.18 0.71 -3.68
CA PHE A 114 -17.38 -0.14 -4.55
C PHE A 114 -17.66 0.13 -6.02
N LEU A 115 -18.93 0.11 -6.44
CA LEU A 115 -19.33 0.32 -7.84
C LEU A 115 -18.91 1.71 -8.34
N LYS A 116 -19.16 2.76 -7.55
CA LYS A 116 -18.76 4.13 -7.88
C LYS A 116 -17.24 4.25 -7.98
N SER A 117 -16.50 3.73 -7.00
CA SER A 117 -15.04 3.74 -6.97
C SER A 117 -14.46 3.07 -8.22
N LYS A 118 -14.94 1.86 -8.54
CA LYS A 118 -14.49 1.11 -9.72
C LYS A 118 -14.80 1.84 -11.02
N LEU A 119 -16.00 2.41 -11.16
CA LEU A 119 -16.39 3.16 -12.35
C LEU A 119 -15.55 4.43 -12.53
N ARG A 120 -15.43 5.26 -11.48
CA ARG A 120 -14.72 6.55 -11.57
C ARG A 120 -13.23 6.35 -11.80
N MET A 121 -12.62 5.34 -11.19
CA MET A 121 -11.21 5.03 -11.41
C MET A 121 -10.97 4.49 -12.82
N LEU A 122 -11.87 3.63 -13.33
CA LEU A 122 -11.80 3.13 -14.71
C LEU A 122 -11.90 4.27 -15.73
N GLU A 123 -12.77 5.26 -15.50
CA GLU A 123 -12.89 6.47 -16.35
C GLU A 123 -11.59 7.30 -16.39
N ALA A 124 -10.71 7.18 -15.39
CA ALA A 124 -9.37 7.77 -15.38
C ALA A 124 -8.28 6.85 -15.93
N GLY A 125 -8.61 5.61 -16.31
CA GLY A 125 -7.64 4.61 -16.75
C GLY A 125 -6.93 3.88 -15.59
N PHE A 126 -7.46 3.95 -14.37
CA PHE A 126 -6.95 3.19 -13.23
C PHE A 126 -7.82 1.94 -12.99
N ASN A 127 -7.16 0.80 -12.80
CA ASN A 127 -7.84 -0.44 -12.42
C ASN A 127 -7.79 -0.63 -10.90
N MET A 128 -8.94 -0.87 -10.27
CA MET A 128 -9.04 -1.15 -8.85
C MET A 128 -9.20 -2.65 -8.62
N ARG A 129 -8.36 -3.23 -7.77
CA ARG A 129 -8.27 -4.69 -7.53
C ARG A 129 -8.04 -5.02 -6.05
N LYS A 130 -7.85 -6.31 -5.76
CA LYS A 130 -7.56 -6.86 -4.42
C LYS A 130 -8.56 -6.37 -3.35
N TRP A 131 -9.85 -6.40 -3.71
CA TRP A 131 -10.92 -5.96 -2.83
C TRP A 131 -11.07 -6.90 -1.63
N SER A 132 -11.09 -6.34 -0.41
CA SER A 132 -11.34 -7.07 0.83
C SER A 132 -12.33 -6.31 1.74
N SER A 133 -13.01 -7.03 2.62
CA SER A 133 -14.07 -6.51 3.49
C SER A 133 -14.28 -7.43 4.68
N ASN A 134 -14.75 -6.89 5.81
CA ASN A 134 -15.24 -7.67 6.94
C ASN A 134 -16.64 -8.27 6.74
N SER A 135 -17.25 -8.08 5.57
CA SER A 135 -18.54 -8.69 5.23
C SER A 135 -18.41 -9.72 4.11
N LYS A 136 -18.69 -10.98 4.44
CA LYS A 136 -18.76 -12.09 3.47
C LYS A 136 -19.84 -11.84 2.41
N GLU A 137 -21.00 -11.31 2.82
CA GLU A 137 -22.08 -10.93 1.91
C GLU A 137 -21.60 -9.88 0.88
N LEU A 138 -20.85 -8.87 1.31
CA LEU A 138 -20.30 -7.86 0.40
C LEU A 138 -19.31 -8.47 -0.59
N ILE A 139 -18.40 -9.33 -0.12
CA ILE A 139 -17.41 -9.99 -0.98
C ILE A 139 -18.08 -10.88 -2.03
N GLU A 140 -19.13 -11.62 -1.66
CA GLU A 140 -19.91 -12.41 -2.61
C GLU A 140 -20.60 -11.53 -3.66
N LYS A 141 -21.20 -10.41 -3.25
CA LYS A 141 -21.76 -9.40 -4.17
C LYS A 141 -20.71 -8.85 -5.14
N ILE A 142 -19.52 -8.49 -4.63
CA ILE A 142 -18.41 -8.00 -5.46
C ILE A 142 -18.00 -9.06 -6.48
N LYS A 143 -17.74 -10.30 -6.04
CA LYS A 143 -17.38 -11.41 -6.93
C LYS A 143 -18.43 -11.61 -8.01
N ALA A 144 -19.71 -11.71 -7.66
CA ALA A 144 -20.80 -11.87 -8.62
C ALA A 144 -20.83 -10.73 -9.67
N SER A 145 -20.56 -9.49 -9.24
CA SER A 145 -20.50 -8.32 -10.14
C SER A 145 -19.33 -8.36 -11.13
N GLU A 146 -18.22 -9.01 -10.75
CA GLU A 146 -17.03 -9.15 -11.58
C GLU A 146 -17.18 -10.29 -12.59
N TYR A 147 -17.73 -11.42 -12.18
CA TYR A 147 -18.01 -12.56 -13.07
C TYR A 147 -19.15 -12.26 -14.08
N GLY A 148 -20.17 -11.49 -13.68
CA GLY A 148 -21.35 -11.23 -14.52
C GLY A 148 -21.12 -10.33 -15.74
N ARG A 149 -19.96 -9.65 -15.85
CA ARG A 149 -19.66 -8.74 -16.98
C ARG A 149 -19.00 -9.41 -18.19
N GLY A 150 -18.80 -10.73 -18.20
CA GLY A 150 -18.12 -11.40 -19.32
C GLY A 150 -16.71 -10.87 -19.60
N VAL A 151 -16.16 -10.11 -18.65
CA VAL A 151 -14.75 -9.77 -18.59
C VAL A 151 -14.13 -11.02 -18.01
N GLU A 152 -13.59 -11.89 -18.88
CA GLU A 152 -12.54 -12.79 -18.43
C GLU A 152 -11.59 -11.96 -17.56
N PRO A 153 -11.14 -12.45 -16.40
CA PRO A 153 -10.15 -11.72 -15.62
C PRO A 153 -9.09 -11.24 -16.59
N ILE A 154 -8.71 -9.97 -16.53
CA ILE A 154 -7.63 -9.41 -17.33
C ILE A 154 -6.32 -10.02 -16.79
N ASN A 155 -6.19 -11.33 -16.96
CA ASN A 155 -5.02 -12.15 -16.78
C ASN A 155 -4.45 -12.51 -18.15
N ARG A 156 -4.96 -11.99 -19.28
CA ARG A 156 -4.31 -12.17 -20.60
C ARG A 156 -3.15 -11.20 -20.87
N LEU A 157 -2.56 -10.63 -19.81
CA LEU A 157 -1.19 -10.11 -19.82
C LEU A 157 -0.32 -10.85 -18.77
N SER A 158 -0.74 -12.02 -18.28
CA SER A 158 -0.01 -12.83 -17.30
C SER A 158 0.97 -13.85 -17.94
N GLU A 159 1.58 -13.54 -19.08
CA GLU A 159 2.78 -14.28 -19.55
C GLU A 159 4.09 -13.56 -19.22
N LEU A 160 4.02 -12.53 -18.36
CA LEU A 160 5.18 -12.12 -17.57
C LEU A 160 4.82 -12.45 -16.13
N GLU A 161 5.47 -13.49 -15.61
CA GLU A 161 5.50 -13.83 -14.19
C GLU A 161 5.85 -12.55 -13.42
N GLU A 162 4.83 -11.89 -12.84
CA GLU A 162 5.05 -10.76 -11.96
C GLU A 162 5.41 -11.32 -10.59
N ASP A 163 6.71 -11.36 -10.34
CA ASP A 163 7.29 -11.50 -9.01
C ASP A 163 6.56 -10.53 -8.06
N GLU A 164 5.61 -11.03 -7.26
CA GLU A 164 4.87 -10.26 -6.26
C GLU A 164 5.73 -9.85 -5.05
N GLU A 165 7.05 -9.78 -5.20
CA GLU A 165 7.90 -9.07 -4.25
C GLU A 165 7.89 -7.57 -4.59
N THR A 166 6.85 -6.88 -4.11
CA THR A 166 6.89 -5.42 -4.02
C THR A 166 8.20 -5.02 -3.31
N TYR A 167 8.96 -4.06 -3.85
CA TYR A 167 10.22 -3.57 -3.26
C TYR A 167 10.09 -3.20 -1.77
N ALA A 168 8.89 -2.77 -1.36
CA ALA A 168 8.52 -2.53 0.04
C ALA A 168 8.57 -3.81 0.89
N SER A 169 8.07 -4.95 0.38
CA SER A 169 8.11 -6.26 1.03
C SER A 169 9.55 -6.72 1.27
N ALA A 170 10.40 -6.61 0.25
CA ALA A 170 11.81 -6.99 0.32
C ALA A 170 12.63 -6.09 1.27
N THR A 171 12.25 -4.81 1.42
CA THR A 171 12.99 -3.83 2.23
C THR A 171 12.49 -3.72 3.67
N LEU A 172 11.18 -3.93 3.90
CA LEU A 172 10.54 -3.83 5.23
C LEU A 172 10.51 -5.15 6.01
N GLY A 173 10.92 -6.26 5.39
CA GLY A 173 11.21 -7.52 6.09
C GLY A 173 10.01 -8.18 6.76
N SER A 174 8.81 -8.02 6.20
CA SER A 174 7.66 -8.81 6.65
C SER A 174 7.57 -10.10 5.85
N ASN A 175 8.32 -11.12 6.26
CA ASN A 175 8.13 -12.49 5.79
C ASN A 175 7.06 -13.20 6.65
N HIS A 176 5.90 -12.56 6.81
CA HIS A 176 4.75 -13.27 7.33
C HIS A 176 4.11 -14.01 6.16
N GLU A 177 3.88 -15.31 6.34
CA GLU A 177 2.75 -16.00 5.73
C GLU A 177 1.49 -15.31 6.30
N VAL A 178 1.12 -14.17 5.70
CA VAL A 178 -0.20 -13.60 5.89
C VAL A 178 -1.14 -14.72 5.47
N ASN A 179 -2.11 -15.09 6.31
CA ASN A 179 -3.20 -15.92 5.82
C ASN A 179 -3.96 -15.04 4.82
N GLU A 180 -3.56 -15.06 3.55
CA GLU A 180 -4.07 -14.17 2.51
C GLU A 180 -5.59 -14.27 2.35
N GLU A 181 -6.18 -15.38 2.80
CA GLU A 181 -7.62 -15.57 2.83
C GLU A 181 -8.34 -14.76 3.91
N GLN A 182 -7.67 -14.36 5.00
CA GLN A 182 -8.29 -13.76 6.20
C GLN A 182 -7.68 -12.44 6.65
N GLU A 183 -6.49 -12.09 6.17
CA GLU A 183 -5.73 -10.94 6.63
C GLU A 183 -5.34 -10.02 5.46
N HIS A 184 -5.46 -8.71 5.70
CA HIS A 184 -5.06 -7.68 4.75
C HIS A 184 -4.28 -6.58 5.47
N LYS A 185 -3.28 -5.99 4.83
CA LYS A 185 -2.58 -4.84 5.41
C LYS A 185 -3.33 -3.56 5.08
N VAL A 186 -3.62 -2.77 6.11
CA VAL A 186 -4.17 -1.43 5.98
C VAL A 186 -3.11 -0.47 6.48
N LEU A 187 -2.55 0.35 5.58
CA LEU A 187 -1.52 1.35 5.91
C LEU A 187 -0.32 0.77 6.68
N GLY A 188 0.03 -0.49 6.44
CA GLY A 188 1.12 -1.20 7.11
C GLY A 188 0.75 -1.97 8.39
N VAL A 189 -0.49 -1.86 8.89
CA VAL A 189 -1.00 -2.65 10.02
C VAL A 189 -1.80 -3.84 9.52
N THR A 190 -1.64 -5.01 10.12
CA THR A 190 -2.43 -6.20 9.77
C THR A 190 -3.87 -6.05 10.27
N TRP A 191 -4.82 -6.28 9.38
CA TRP A 191 -6.26 -6.29 9.67
C TRP A 191 -6.80 -7.69 9.38
N ASN A 192 -7.35 -8.34 10.41
CA ASN A 192 -8.14 -9.56 10.22
C ASN A 192 -9.56 -9.14 9.88
N HIS A 193 -10.00 -9.40 8.66
CA HIS A 193 -11.30 -8.93 8.20
C HIS A 193 -12.44 -9.83 8.72
N ASP A 194 -12.19 -11.10 9.04
CA ASP A 194 -13.21 -11.98 9.62
C ASP A 194 -13.61 -11.59 11.05
N THR A 195 -12.66 -11.21 11.90
CA THR A 195 -12.92 -10.72 13.27
C THR A 195 -13.04 -9.21 13.38
N ASP A 196 -12.71 -8.49 12.30
CA ASP A 196 -12.61 -7.02 12.25
C ASP A 196 -11.63 -6.43 13.29
N GLU A 197 -10.48 -7.07 13.47
CA GLU A 197 -9.45 -6.68 14.44
C GLU A 197 -8.18 -6.18 13.75
N LEU A 198 -7.63 -5.07 14.26
CA LEU A 198 -6.27 -4.66 13.90
C LEU A 198 -5.27 -5.35 14.82
N ARG A 199 -4.22 -5.91 14.22
CA ARG A 199 -3.18 -6.69 14.91
C ARG A 199 -1.82 -6.03 14.72
N ILE A 200 -1.10 -5.89 15.83
CA ILE A 200 0.33 -5.63 15.83
C ILE A 200 0.99 -6.92 16.27
N ASP A 201 1.59 -7.64 15.30
CA ASP A 201 2.41 -8.80 15.61
C ASP A 201 3.88 -8.37 15.78
N LEU A 202 4.43 -8.64 16.96
CA LEU A 202 5.83 -8.37 17.28
C LEU A 202 6.69 -9.64 17.23
N SER A 203 6.11 -10.81 16.95
CA SER A 203 6.79 -12.10 16.99
C SER A 203 8.01 -12.14 16.08
N ASP A 204 7.91 -11.58 14.88
CA ASP A 204 9.02 -11.52 13.93
C ASP A 204 10.12 -10.55 14.36
N ILE A 205 9.73 -9.43 14.99
CA ILE A 205 10.70 -8.47 15.55
C ILE A 205 11.47 -9.13 16.70
N VAL A 206 10.79 -9.92 17.54
CA VAL A 206 11.40 -10.69 18.62
C VAL A 206 12.36 -11.74 18.05
N LYS A 207 11.92 -12.62 17.14
CA LYS A 207 12.76 -13.63 16.48
C LYS A 207 13.95 -13.02 15.75
N PHE A 208 13.77 -11.84 15.15
CA PHE A 208 14.85 -11.10 14.50
C PHE A 208 15.86 -10.58 15.51
N SER A 209 15.37 -10.03 16.64
CA SER A 209 16.23 -9.49 17.70
C SER A 209 17.11 -10.57 18.36
N GLU A 210 16.59 -11.79 18.52
CA GLU A 210 17.32 -12.93 19.10
C GLU A 210 18.56 -13.35 18.29
N LYS A 211 18.56 -13.07 16.98
CA LYS A 211 19.65 -13.42 16.07
C LYS A 211 20.77 -12.39 16.01
N LEU A 212 20.62 -11.24 16.68
CA LEU A 212 21.52 -10.12 16.53
C LEU A 212 22.36 -9.92 17.79
N SER A 213 23.64 -9.58 17.60
CA SER A 213 24.47 -9.09 18.69
C SER A 213 23.91 -7.77 19.21
N VAL A 214 23.87 -7.62 20.54
CA VAL A 214 23.44 -6.39 21.20
C VAL A 214 24.46 -5.28 20.88
N THR A 215 24.05 -4.32 20.06
CA THR A 215 24.81 -3.10 19.74
C THR A 215 23.82 -1.94 19.61
N LYS A 216 24.30 -0.70 19.70
CA LYS A 216 23.46 0.49 19.43
C LYS A 216 22.73 0.41 18.09
N ARG A 217 23.45 -0.04 17.05
CA ARG A 217 22.91 -0.20 15.69
C ARG A 217 21.81 -1.25 15.65
N THR A 218 21.98 -2.36 16.36
CA THR A 218 20.98 -3.42 16.46
C THR A 218 19.71 -2.92 17.15
N VAL A 219 19.85 -2.22 18.29
CA VAL A 219 18.70 -1.66 19.02
C VAL A 219 17.93 -0.69 18.11
N LEU A 220 18.61 0.23 17.44
CA LEU A 220 17.97 1.16 16.50
C LEU A 220 17.26 0.43 15.35
N LYS A 221 17.87 -0.61 14.78
CA LYS A 221 17.27 -1.44 13.72
C LYS A 221 15.99 -2.13 14.20
N VAL A 222 15.98 -2.68 15.41
CA VAL A 222 14.80 -3.34 15.99
C VAL A 222 13.71 -2.31 16.27
N THR A 223 14.05 -1.18 16.91
CA THR A 223 13.08 -0.11 17.20
C THR A 223 12.45 0.46 15.92
N ALA A 224 13.23 0.65 14.86
CA ALA A 224 12.74 1.21 13.59
C ALA A 224 11.80 0.26 12.82
N ARG A 225 11.80 -1.04 13.13
CA ARG A 225 10.88 -2.02 12.52
C ARG A 225 9.48 -2.01 13.15
N VAL A 226 9.35 -1.46 14.34
CA VAL A 226 8.05 -1.37 15.01
C VAL A 226 7.27 -0.21 14.41
N TYR A 227 6.20 -0.53 13.67
CA TYR A 227 5.31 0.45 13.06
C TYR A 227 4.06 0.63 13.93
N ASP A 228 3.85 1.83 14.47
CA ASP A 228 2.76 2.17 15.39
C ASP A 228 2.11 3.51 14.99
N PRO A 229 1.26 3.53 13.95
CA PRO A 229 0.74 4.77 13.37
C PRO A 229 -0.19 5.54 14.32
N LEU A 230 -0.84 4.84 15.26
CA LEU A 230 -1.81 5.42 16.20
C LEU A 230 -1.29 5.49 17.63
N GLY A 231 -0.06 5.04 17.89
CA GLY A 231 0.56 5.11 19.20
C GLY A 231 0.08 4.05 20.20
N TRP A 232 -0.56 2.96 19.76
CA TRP A 232 -1.14 1.92 20.63
C TRP A 232 -0.11 1.24 21.52
N ILE A 233 1.13 1.09 21.03
CA ILE A 233 2.23 0.44 21.76
C ILE A 233 3.34 1.43 22.09
N SER A 234 3.02 2.73 22.13
CA SER A 234 3.93 3.80 22.51
C SER A 234 4.66 3.55 23.85
N PRO A 235 4.02 3.00 24.91
CA PRO A 235 4.74 2.66 26.14
C PRO A 235 5.91 1.70 25.91
N ILE A 236 5.76 0.69 25.04
CA ILE A 236 6.82 -0.26 24.68
C ILE A 236 7.90 0.42 23.85
N LEU A 237 7.50 1.22 22.86
CA LEU A 237 8.42 1.98 22.00
C LEU A 237 9.27 2.99 22.78
N ILE A 238 8.70 3.62 23.81
CA ILE A 238 9.41 4.55 24.69
C ILE A 238 10.51 3.82 25.46
N GLU A 239 10.23 2.65 26.02
CA GLU A 239 11.25 1.85 26.72
C GLU A 239 12.42 1.48 25.79
N MET A 240 12.13 1.10 24.53
CA MET A 240 13.18 0.83 23.54
C MET A 240 14.04 2.08 23.23
N LYS A 241 13.40 3.26 23.11
CA LYS A 241 14.10 4.54 22.89
C LYS A 241 14.94 4.97 24.10
N LEU A 242 14.43 4.74 25.32
CA LEU A 242 15.16 5.00 26.56
C LEU A 242 16.38 4.07 26.70
N LEU A 243 16.24 2.79 26.34
CA LEU A 243 17.36 1.85 26.28
C LEU A 243 18.43 2.33 25.29
N PHE A 244 18.03 2.72 24.08
CA PHE A 244 18.95 3.28 23.09
C PHE A 244 19.67 4.53 23.61
N GLN A 245 18.96 5.44 24.26
CA GLN A 245 19.55 6.64 24.86
C GLN A 245 20.59 6.30 25.92
N LYS A 246 20.30 5.33 26.80
CA LYS A 246 21.24 4.88 27.85
C LYS A 246 22.51 4.29 27.23
N LEU A 247 22.39 3.44 26.20
CA LEU A 247 23.55 2.88 25.48
C LEU A 247 24.39 3.98 24.84
N CYS A 248 23.77 5.00 24.24
CA CYS A 248 24.51 6.15 23.69
C CYS A 248 25.31 6.90 24.76
N GLN A 249 24.78 7.02 25.97
CA GLN A 249 25.44 7.71 27.08
C GLN A 249 26.55 6.88 27.72
N SER A 250 26.45 5.55 27.76
CA SER A 250 27.43 4.69 28.44
C SER A 250 28.78 4.56 27.71
N LYS A 251 28.90 5.05 26.46
CA LYS A 251 30.10 4.89 25.59
C LYS A 251 30.54 3.43 25.35
N GLU A 252 29.76 2.45 25.77
CA GLU A 252 29.94 1.03 25.44
C GLU A 252 29.43 0.80 24.01
N ASP A 253 30.10 -0.02 23.21
CA ASP A 253 29.72 -0.31 21.81
C ASP A 253 28.57 -1.34 21.70
#